data_AF-A0A0A9XHU5-F1
#
_entry.id   AF-A0A0A9XHU5-F1
#
_cell.length_a   1.000
_cell.length_b   1.000
_cell.length_c   1.000
_cell.angle_alpha   90.00
_cell.angle_beta   90.00
_cell.angle_gamma   90.00
#
_symmetry.space_group_name_H-M   'P 1'
#
loop_
_entity.id
_entity.type
_entity.pdbx_description
1 polymer ?
#
loop_
_entity_poly.entity_id
_entity_poly.type
_entity_poly.pdbx_seq_one_letter_code
_entity_poly.pdbx_strand_id
1 'polypeptide(L)'
;MEKKQRTPWSLLGREELIELFSNILGPDDHRMTSGVTTVGLVGYPNVGKSSSINALMAGKKVSVSATPGKTKHFQTLFLTPEVLLCDCPGLVFPSLVATKADMVLNGILPVDQLRDHVPSIGLLCQLIPRHVLEDRYSIMICIAEGQSRDQPPTPEEFLNALAYSRGYMTQNGQPDNPRAARGVLKEFVTGRLLYCKAPPGIVQEEYHEFQMRRQKPVPVPTVQAQRATRLNNVTSSDIDKVFFRTAPSKAHLQGVQKFGPIDTESVSGEKTGKPWKDHSAKRNKREKLRRVYRHLDLV
;
A
#
# COMPACT_ATOMS: atom_id res chain seq x y z
N MET A 1 -22.77 -9.49 -44.89
CA MET A 1 -21.90 -9.08 -43.77
C MET A 1 -21.11 -10.32 -43.35
N GLU A 2 -19.80 -10.26 -43.53
CA GLU A 2 -18.88 -11.39 -43.37
C GLU A 2 -18.77 -11.75 -41.88
N LYS A 3 -19.16 -12.99 -41.50
CA LYS A 3 -18.95 -13.49 -40.15
C LYS A 3 -17.44 -13.62 -39.93
N LYS A 4 -16.82 -12.59 -39.35
CA LYS A 4 -15.42 -12.62 -38.88
C LYS A 4 -15.22 -13.92 -38.10
N GLN A 5 -14.35 -14.81 -38.58
CA GLN A 5 -13.90 -15.97 -37.79
C GLN A 5 -13.28 -15.43 -36.51
N ARG A 6 -14.01 -15.52 -35.39
CA ARG A 6 -13.55 -15.03 -34.08
C ARG A 6 -12.64 -16.11 -33.48
N THR A 7 -11.42 -15.73 -33.12
CA THR A 7 -10.56 -16.58 -32.30
C THR A 7 -11.19 -16.74 -30.92
N PRO A 8 -11.07 -17.90 -30.25
CA PRO A 8 -11.73 -18.16 -28.97
C PRO A 8 -11.31 -17.20 -27.84
N TRP A 9 -10.20 -16.48 -27.98
CA TRP A 9 -9.70 -15.48 -27.03
C TRP A 9 -9.95 -14.01 -27.45
N SER A 10 -10.83 -13.76 -28.44
CA SER A 10 -11.15 -12.37 -28.80
C SER A 10 -11.89 -11.67 -27.64
N LEU A 11 -11.39 -10.51 -27.21
CA LEU A 11 -12.07 -9.68 -26.23
C LEU A 11 -13.39 -9.18 -26.82
N LEU A 12 -14.51 -9.47 -26.15
CA LEU A 12 -15.83 -9.07 -26.58
C LEU A 12 -16.24 -7.76 -25.90
N GLY A 13 -16.75 -6.83 -26.72
CA GLY A 13 -17.45 -5.65 -26.22
C GLY A 13 -18.77 -6.01 -25.54
N ARG A 14 -19.40 -5.01 -24.92
CA ARG A 14 -20.71 -5.18 -24.27
C ARG A 14 -21.77 -5.70 -25.25
N GLU A 15 -21.89 -5.04 -26.39
CA GLU A 15 -22.89 -5.33 -27.43
C GLU A 15 -22.63 -6.71 -28.03
N GLU A 16 -21.37 -7.04 -28.30
CA GLU A 16 -20.96 -8.33 -28.83
C GLU A 16 -21.23 -9.48 -27.85
N LEU A 17 -21.13 -9.23 -26.53
CA LEU A 17 -21.45 -10.21 -25.51
C LEU A 17 -22.97 -10.43 -25.39
N ILE A 18 -23.78 -9.38 -25.55
CA ILE A 18 -25.24 -9.50 -25.61
C ILE A 18 -25.64 -10.35 -26.83
N GLU A 19 -25.07 -10.05 -27.99
CA GLU A 19 -25.29 -10.82 -29.22
C GLU A 19 -24.85 -12.29 -29.04
N LEU A 20 -23.73 -12.53 -28.36
CA LEU A 20 -23.29 -13.88 -28.02
C LEU A 20 -24.33 -14.59 -27.16
N PHE A 21 -24.83 -13.96 -26.09
CA PHE A 21 -25.81 -14.57 -25.19
C PHE A 21 -27.16 -14.85 -25.87
N SER A 22 -27.62 -13.97 -26.76
CA SER A 22 -28.84 -14.22 -27.53
C SER A 22 -28.72 -15.43 -28.46
N ASN A 23 -27.52 -15.67 -29.02
CA ASN A 23 -27.29 -16.71 -30.01
C ASN A 23 -26.63 -17.99 -29.45
N ILE A 24 -26.36 -18.04 -28.13
CA ILE A 24 -25.59 -19.16 -27.55
C ILE A 24 -26.38 -20.46 -27.52
N LEU A 25 -27.70 -20.38 -27.39
CA LEU A 25 -28.60 -21.52 -27.43
C LEU A 25 -29.29 -21.59 -28.78
N GLY A 26 -29.20 -22.75 -29.43
CA GLY A 26 -29.91 -23.06 -30.65
C GLY A 26 -31.44 -23.11 -30.46
N PRO A 27 -32.19 -23.31 -31.56
CA PRO A 27 -33.64 -23.49 -31.50
C PRO A 27 -34.05 -24.81 -30.82
N ASP A 28 -33.19 -25.84 -30.89
CA ASP A 28 -33.44 -27.17 -30.30
C ASP A 28 -32.97 -27.30 -28.84
N ASP A 29 -32.28 -26.28 -28.32
CA ASP A 29 -31.77 -26.31 -26.94
C ASP A 29 -32.89 -26.08 -25.92
N HIS A 30 -32.81 -26.80 -24.80
CA HIS A 30 -33.80 -26.71 -23.74
C HIS A 30 -33.79 -25.32 -23.08
N ARG A 31 -34.93 -24.63 -23.13
CA ARG A 31 -35.15 -23.35 -22.45
C ARG A 31 -36.22 -23.52 -21.37
N MET A 32 -35.93 -23.00 -20.18
CA MET A 32 -36.89 -22.99 -19.08
C MET A 32 -38.09 -22.08 -19.39
N THR A 33 -37.86 -20.99 -20.10
CA THR A 33 -38.89 -20.07 -20.57
C THR A 33 -38.72 -19.88 -22.07
N SER A 34 -39.78 -20.16 -22.83
CA SER A 34 -39.76 -20.05 -24.29
C SER A 34 -39.35 -18.65 -24.73
N GLY A 35 -38.38 -18.56 -25.65
CA GLY A 35 -37.86 -17.29 -26.16
C GLY A 35 -36.88 -16.56 -25.25
N VAL A 36 -36.60 -17.06 -24.03
CA VAL A 36 -35.65 -16.42 -23.10
C VAL A 36 -34.43 -17.31 -22.87
N THR A 37 -33.24 -16.73 -23.04
CA THR A 37 -31.96 -17.36 -22.71
C THR A 37 -31.52 -16.94 -21.31
N THR A 38 -31.36 -17.91 -20.42
CA THR A 38 -30.92 -17.68 -19.03
C THR A 38 -29.42 -17.93 -18.90
N VAL A 39 -28.67 -16.91 -18.46
CA VAL A 39 -27.21 -16.96 -18.29
C VAL A 39 -26.85 -16.72 -16.83
N GLY A 40 -26.28 -17.74 -16.18
CA GLY A 40 -25.80 -17.63 -14.80
C GLY A 40 -24.32 -17.33 -14.71
N LEU A 41 -23.95 -16.33 -13.90
CA LEU A 41 -22.55 -16.05 -13.58
C LEU A 41 -22.16 -16.81 -12.31
N VAL A 42 -21.25 -17.79 -12.44
CA VAL A 42 -20.78 -18.64 -11.34
C VAL A 42 -19.27 -18.47 -11.15
N GLY A 43 -18.81 -18.50 -9.90
CA GLY A 43 -17.38 -18.42 -9.58
C GLY A 43 -17.10 -17.96 -8.14
N TYR A 44 -15.82 -17.88 -7.80
CA TYR A 44 -15.35 -17.48 -6.47
C TYR A 44 -15.88 -16.11 -6.02
N PRO A 45 -15.92 -15.84 -4.70
CA PRO A 45 -16.15 -14.49 -4.20
C PRO A 45 -15.16 -13.48 -4.82
N ASN A 46 -15.57 -12.21 -4.94
CA ASN A 46 -14.73 -11.10 -5.38
C ASN A 46 -14.13 -11.15 -6.80
N VAL A 47 -14.42 -12.16 -7.63
CA VAL A 47 -13.99 -12.21 -9.05
C VAL A 47 -14.72 -11.23 -9.98
N GLY A 48 -15.64 -10.42 -9.45
CA GLY A 48 -16.32 -9.38 -10.22
C GLY A 48 -17.67 -9.76 -10.84
N LYS A 49 -18.27 -10.91 -10.50
CA LYS A 49 -19.57 -11.37 -11.06
C LYS A 49 -20.65 -10.28 -11.09
N SER A 50 -21.02 -9.75 -9.93
CA SER A 50 -22.03 -8.70 -9.81
C SER A 50 -21.59 -7.36 -10.45
N SER A 51 -20.28 -7.11 -10.53
CA SER A 51 -19.73 -5.94 -11.24
C SER A 51 -19.88 -6.08 -12.75
N SER A 52 -19.65 -7.27 -13.30
CA SER A 52 -19.87 -7.59 -14.72
C SER A 52 -21.34 -7.44 -15.10
N ILE A 53 -22.26 -7.86 -14.23
CA ILE A 53 -23.70 -7.64 -14.42
C ILE A 53 -24.02 -6.15 -14.50
N ASN A 54 -23.51 -5.34 -13.57
CA ASN A 54 -23.71 -3.88 -13.60
C ASN A 54 -23.12 -3.24 -14.88
N ALA A 55 -21.96 -3.72 -15.33
CA ALA A 55 -21.33 -3.26 -16.57
C ALA A 55 -22.21 -3.60 -17.80
N LEU A 56 -22.77 -4.81 -17.85
CA LEU A 56 -23.71 -5.23 -18.90
C LEU A 56 -25.05 -4.50 -18.82
N MET A 57 -25.46 -4.07 -17.63
CA MET A 57 -26.70 -3.32 -17.43
C MET A 57 -26.56 -1.81 -17.65
N ALA A 58 -25.33 -1.29 -17.86
CA ALA A 58 -25.03 0.15 -17.96
C ALA A 58 -25.53 0.94 -16.73
N GLY A 59 -25.56 0.30 -15.57
CA GLY A 59 -26.14 0.90 -14.38
C GLY A 59 -25.97 0.03 -13.16
N LYS A 60 -26.07 0.67 -11.99
CA LYS A 60 -25.98 -0.01 -10.70
C LYS A 60 -27.31 -0.69 -10.37
N LYS A 61 -27.47 -1.93 -10.80
CA LYS A 61 -28.65 -2.78 -10.49
C LYS A 61 -28.39 -3.69 -9.30
N VAL A 62 -27.16 -4.17 -9.17
CA VAL A 62 -26.71 -5.04 -8.07
C VAL A 62 -25.74 -4.32 -7.15
N SER A 63 -25.84 -4.62 -5.85
CA SER A 63 -24.88 -4.13 -4.87
C SER A 63 -23.54 -4.87 -4.97
N VAL A 64 -22.44 -4.12 -5.10
CA VAL A 64 -21.07 -4.65 -5.19
C VAL A 64 -20.25 -4.20 -3.97
N SER A 65 -19.27 -5.01 -3.58
CA SER A 65 -18.30 -4.70 -2.52
C SER A 65 -17.01 -5.47 -2.77
N ALA A 66 -15.88 -4.95 -2.28
CA ALA A 66 -14.61 -5.66 -2.25
C ALA A 66 -14.55 -6.71 -1.12
N THR A 67 -15.47 -6.66 -0.15
CA THR A 67 -15.53 -7.66 0.92
C THR A 67 -16.30 -8.90 0.44
N PRO A 68 -15.76 -10.11 0.66
CA PRO A 68 -16.47 -11.35 0.36
C PRO A 68 -17.85 -11.42 1.03
N GLY A 69 -18.77 -12.17 0.41
CA GLY A 69 -20.09 -12.44 0.98
C GLY A 69 -21.10 -11.31 0.79
N LYS A 70 -20.86 -10.39 -0.15
CA LYS A 70 -21.80 -9.31 -0.46
C LYS A 70 -23.09 -9.81 -1.14
N THR A 71 -22.96 -10.68 -2.14
CA THR A 71 -24.07 -11.36 -2.80
C THR A 71 -24.39 -12.64 -2.03
N LYS A 72 -25.48 -12.65 -1.28
CA LYS A 72 -25.91 -13.78 -0.44
C LYS A 72 -27.05 -14.59 -1.03
N HIS A 73 -27.85 -13.97 -1.90
CA HIS A 73 -29.04 -14.57 -2.48
C HIS A 73 -28.90 -14.64 -3.99
N PHE A 74 -29.48 -15.70 -4.56
CA PHE A 74 -29.67 -15.83 -5.99
C PHE A 74 -30.69 -14.80 -6.47
N GLN A 75 -30.40 -14.13 -7.56
CA GLN A 75 -31.28 -13.10 -8.14
C GLN A 75 -31.20 -13.13 -9.66
N THR A 76 -32.31 -12.76 -10.31
CA THR A 76 -32.48 -12.77 -11.76
C THR A 76 -32.78 -11.37 -12.26
N LEU A 77 -32.12 -10.96 -13.35
CA LEU A 77 -32.24 -9.62 -13.93
C LEU A 77 -32.34 -9.74 -15.45
N PHE A 78 -33.38 -9.14 -16.04
CA PHE A 78 -33.49 -9.08 -17.51
C PHE A 78 -32.48 -8.07 -18.07
N LEU A 79 -31.59 -8.56 -18.93
CA LEU A 79 -30.64 -7.75 -19.70
C LEU A 79 -31.33 -7.14 -20.93
N THR A 80 -32.05 -8.01 -21.64
CA THR A 80 -32.98 -7.70 -22.73
C THR A 80 -34.24 -8.54 -22.53
N PRO A 81 -35.34 -8.31 -23.27
CA PRO A 81 -36.53 -9.16 -23.19
C PRO A 81 -36.26 -10.65 -23.46
N GLU A 82 -35.18 -10.95 -24.19
CA GLU A 82 -34.78 -12.31 -24.61
C GLU A 82 -33.63 -12.89 -23.77
N VAL A 83 -32.96 -12.09 -22.92
CA VAL A 83 -31.79 -12.54 -22.14
C VAL A 83 -31.98 -12.21 -20.66
N LEU A 84 -31.98 -13.27 -19.84
CA LEU A 84 -32.05 -13.20 -18.38
C LEU A 84 -30.68 -13.51 -17.77
N LEU A 85 -30.14 -12.59 -16.97
CA LEU A 85 -28.92 -12.82 -16.20
C LEU A 85 -29.25 -13.32 -14.79
N CYS A 86 -28.49 -14.29 -14.30
CA CYS A 86 -28.55 -14.74 -12.91
C CYS A 86 -27.26 -14.37 -12.16
N ASP A 87 -27.41 -13.64 -11.06
CA ASP A 87 -26.31 -13.38 -10.13
C ASP A 87 -26.33 -14.43 -9.02
N CYS A 88 -25.28 -15.24 -8.98
CA CYS A 88 -25.13 -16.30 -7.99
C CYS A 88 -24.21 -15.82 -6.84
N PRO A 89 -24.46 -16.27 -5.60
CA PRO A 89 -23.51 -16.08 -4.51
C PRO A 89 -22.15 -16.68 -4.88
N GLY A 90 -21.07 -16.12 -4.32
CA GLY A 90 -19.73 -16.66 -4.52
C GLY A 90 -19.60 -18.05 -3.91
N LEU A 91 -19.21 -19.02 -4.72
CA LEU A 91 -19.03 -20.41 -4.30
C LEU A 91 -17.56 -20.71 -4.11
N VAL A 92 -17.24 -21.51 -3.10
CA VAL A 92 -15.89 -21.94 -2.79
C VAL A 92 -15.95 -23.45 -2.60
N PHE A 93 -15.41 -24.19 -3.57
CA PHE A 93 -15.33 -25.64 -3.46
C PHE A 93 -14.19 -26.03 -2.52
N PRO A 94 -14.40 -27.00 -1.62
CA PRO A 94 -13.32 -27.52 -0.79
C PRO A 94 -12.27 -28.17 -1.71
N SER A 95 -11.09 -27.56 -1.78
CA SER A 95 -9.92 -28.13 -2.46
C SER A 95 -8.91 -28.55 -1.41
N LEU A 96 -8.39 -29.76 -1.54
CA LEU A 96 -7.33 -30.28 -0.67
C LEU A 96 -6.00 -29.54 -0.85
N VAL A 97 -5.83 -28.83 -1.98
CA VAL A 97 -4.58 -28.15 -2.35
C VAL A 97 -4.55 -26.71 -1.87
N ALA A 98 -5.71 -26.06 -1.69
CA ALA A 98 -5.77 -24.65 -1.33
C ALA A 98 -5.70 -24.48 0.19
N THR A 99 -4.62 -23.89 0.68
CA THR A 99 -4.51 -23.55 2.10
C THR A 99 -5.42 -22.36 2.42
N LYS A 100 -5.77 -22.20 3.69
CA LYS A 100 -6.50 -21.01 4.15
C LYS A 100 -5.77 -19.71 3.78
N ALA A 101 -4.44 -19.73 3.78
CA ALA A 101 -3.60 -18.60 3.41
C ALA A 101 -3.76 -18.23 1.93
N ASP A 102 -3.80 -19.22 1.02
CA ASP A 102 -4.09 -18.99 -0.40
C ASP A 102 -5.47 -18.35 -0.60
N MET A 103 -6.48 -18.82 0.15
CA MET A 103 -7.83 -18.28 0.06
C MET A 103 -7.91 -16.81 0.52
N VAL A 104 -7.07 -16.41 1.47
CA VAL A 104 -6.96 -15.01 1.92
C VAL A 104 -6.28 -14.16 0.85
N LEU A 105 -5.16 -14.64 0.28
CA LEU A 105 -4.42 -13.93 -0.77
C LEU A 105 -5.25 -13.71 -2.04
N ASN A 106 -6.08 -14.70 -2.41
CA ASN A 106 -7.00 -14.59 -3.53
C ASN A 106 -8.27 -13.77 -3.21
N GLY A 107 -8.39 -13.21 -2.00
CA GLY A 107 -9.53 -12.39 -1.59
C GLY A 107 -10.85 -13.16 -1.47
N ILE A 108 -10.80 -14.48 -1.28
CA ILE A 108 -11.98 -15.34 -1.06
C ILE A 108 -12.46 -15.21 0.39
N LEU A 109 -11.52 -15.20 1.33
CA LEU A 109 -11.80 -15.02 2.76
C LEU A 109 -11.61 -13.56 3.18
N PRO A 110 -12.46 -13.04 4.08
CA PRO A 110 -12.36 -11.65 4.52
C PRO A 110 -11.09 -11.42 5.35
N VAL A 111 -10.21 -10.54 4.86
CA VAL A 111 -8.96 -10.14 5.54
C VAL A 111 -9.21 -9.55 6.93
N ASP A 112 -10.35 -8.89 7.14
CA ASP A 112 -10.70 -8.26 8.42
C ASP A 112 -10.92 -9.28 9.55
N GLN A 113 -11.35 -10.50 9.21
CA GLN A 113 -11.62 -11.57 10.18
C GLN A 113 -10.41 -12.50 10.37
N LEU A 114 -9.27 -12.16 9.75
CA LEU A 114 -8.05 -12.95 9.85
C LEU A 114 -7.50 -12.88 11.29
N ARG A 115 -7.39 -14.06 11.92
CA ARG A 115 -6.79 -14.23 13.26
C ARG A 115 -5.28 -14.43 13.17
N ASP A 116 -4.87 -15.41 12.37
CA ASP A 116 -3.47 -15.70 12.08
C ASP A 116 -3.08 -15.15 10.71
N HIS A 117 -2.12 -14.23 10.71
CA HIS A 117 -1.66 -13.52 9.52
C HIS A 117 -0.30 -14.02 9.02
N VAL A 118 0.44 -14.77 9.84
CA VAL A 118 1.81 -15.19 9.53
C VAL A 118 1.86 -16.06 8.27
N PRO A 119 1.01 -17.09 8.09
CA PRO A 119 1.04 -17.92 6.88
C PRO A 119 0.68 -17.14 5.60
N SER A 120 -0.28 -16.23 5.68
CA SER A 120 -0.72 -15.43 4.51
C SER A 120 0.38 -14.47 4.06
N ILE A 121 1.09 -13.85 5.01
CA ILE A 121 2.22 -12.98 4.71
C ILE A 121 3.45 -13.80 4.28
N GLY A 122 3.66 -15.00 4.83
CA GLY A 122 4.72 -15.90 4.39
C GLY A 122 4.59 -16.29 2.93
N LEU A 123 3.39 -16.67 2.50
CA LEU A 123 3.12 -16.91 1.08
C LEU A 123 3.33 -15.65 0.25
N LEU A 124 2.87 -14.48 0.70
CA LEU A 124 3.09 -13.22 0.00
C LEU A 124 4.59 -12.90 -0.20
N CYS A 125 5.41 -13.12 0.83
CA CYS A 125 6.86 -12.90 0.78
C CYS A 125 7.59 -13.92 -0.11
N GLN A 126 7.01 -15.10 -0.35
CA GLN A 126 7.50 -16.08 -1.32
C GLN A 126 7.13 -15.69 -2.75
N LEU A 127 5.95 -15.10 -2.96
CA LEU A 127 5.48 -14.68 -4.29
C LEU A 127 6.16 -13.40 -4.77
N ILE A 128 6.48 -12.49 -3.86
CA ILE A 128 6.99 -11.15 -4.18
C ILE A 128 8.41 -11.02 -3.66
N PRO A 129 9.39 -10.72 -4.53
CA PRO A 129 10.77 -10.64 -4.12
C PRO A 129 11.02 -9.43 -3.20
N ARG A 130 12.00 -9.58 -2.31
CA ARG A 130 12.32 -8.63 -1.25
C ARG A 130 12.49 -7.20 -1.76
N HIS A 131 13.21 -7.02 -2.86
CA HIS A 131 13.51 -5.70 -3.42
C HIS A 131 12.23 -4.93 -3.81
N VAL A 132 11.21 -5.63 -4.32
CA VAL A 132 9.91 -5.02 -4.67
C VAL A 132 9.17 -4.54 -3.42
N LEU A 133 9.21 -5.33 -2.34
CA LEU A 133 8.58 -4.95 -1.07
C LEU A 133 9.29 -3.74 -0.45
N GLU A 134 10.61 -3.73 -0.41
CA GLU A 134 11.43 -2.61 0.07
C GLU A 134 11.13 -1.33 -0.72
N ASP A 135 11.09 -1.43 -2.04
CA ASP A 135 10.84 -0.28 -2.91
C ASP A 135 9.39 0.21 -2.82
N ARG A 136 8.41 -0.71 -2.80
CA ARG A 136 6.99 -0.35 -2.76
C ARG A 136 6.61 0.33 -1.46
N TYR A 137 7.13 -0.18 -0.34
CA TYR A 137 6.82 0.33 0.99
C TYR A 137 7.83 1.37 1.50
N SER A 138 8.91 1.62 0.75
CA SER A 138 10.02 2.48 1.19
C SER A 138 10.54 2.08 2.56
N ILE A 139 10.73 0.77 2.74
CA ILE A 139 11.22 0.17 3.98
C ILE A 139 12.55 -0.51 3.74
N MET A 140 13.36 -0.58 4.78
CA MET A 140 14.54 -1.44 4.81
C MET A 140 14.18 -2.63 5.67
N ILE A 141 14.07 -3.81 5.07
CA ILE A 141 13.83 -5.03 5.82
C ILE A 141 15.19 -5.44 6.38
N CYS A 142 15.29 -5.60 7.70
CA CYS A 142 16.53 -6.08 8.32
C CYS A 142 16.78 -7.53 7.92
N ILE A 143 18.04 -7.88 7.64
CA ILE A 143 18.44 -9.26 7.34
C ILE A 143 18.91 -9.87 8.66
N ALA A 144 18.33 -11.00 9.06
CA ALA A 144 18.82 -11.74 10.22
C ALA A 144 20.23 -12.29 9.96
N GLU A 145 21.04 -12.38 11.01
CA GLU A 145 22.42 -12.87 10.90
C GLU A 145 22.46 -14.28 10.26
N GLY A 146 23.12 -14.40 9.11
CA GLY A 146 23.27 -15.67 8.37
C GLY A 146 22.32 -15.88 7.19
N GLN A 147 21.39 -14.95 6.90
CA GLN A 147 20.54 -15.03 5.70
C GLN A 147 21.16 -14.29 4.51
N SER A 148 21.01 -14.86 3.31
CA SER A 148 21.36 -14.18 2.06
C SER A 148 20.29 -13.18 1.67
N ARG A 149 20.68 -12.08 1.03
CA ARG A 149 19.76 -11.04 0.52
C ARG A 149 18.75 -11.57 -0.51
N ASP A 150 19.08 -12.69 -1.15
CA ASP A 150 18.26 -13.32 -2.19
C ASP A 150 17.11 -14.18 -1.61
N GLN A 151 17.16 -14.49 -0.31
CA GLN A 151 16.11 -15.28 0.33
C GLN A 151 14.85 -14.43 0.58
N PRO A 152 13.65 -15.03 0.49
CA PRO A 152 12.41 -14.34 0.80
C PRO A 152 12.43 -13.89 2.26
N PRO A 153 11.99 -12.65 2.57
CA PRO A 153 11.98 -12.14 3.94
C PRO A 153 11.02 -12.96 4.80
N THR A 154 11.35 -13.11 6.08
CA THR A 154 10.40 -13.71 7.02
C THR A 154 9.21 -12.77 7.24
N PRO A 155 8.01 -13.30 7.54
CA PRO A 155 6.83 -12.47 7.77
C PRO A 155 7.04 -11.44 8.88
N GLU A 156 7.75 -11.83 9.94
CA GLU A 156 8.00 -10.96 11.09
C GLU A 156 8.95 -9.81 10.74
N GLU A 157 10.05 -10.08 10.03
CA GLU A 157 10.97 -9.03 9.56
C GLU A 157 10.24 -7.99 8.71
N PHE A 158 9.45 -8.45 7.75
CA PHE A 158 8.71 -7.58 6.84
C PHE A 158 7.65 -6.75 7.59
N LEU A 159 6.85 -7.39 8.45
CA LEU A 159 5.78 -6.71 9.18
C LEU A 159 6.32 -5.75 10.23
N ASN A 160 7.39 -6.10 10.93
CA ASN A 160 8.05 -5.20 11.89
C ASN A 160 8.55 -3.95 11.15
N ALA A 161 9.32 -4.12 10.06
CA ALA A 161 9.82 -2.99 9.27
C ALA A 161 8.69 -2.09 8.76
N LEU A 162 7.59 -2.70 8.28
CA LEU A 162 6.42 -1.96 7.82
C LEU A 162 5.69 -1.23 8.94
N ALA A 163 5.50 -1.89 10.09
CA ALA A 163 4.84 -1.33 11.26
C ALA A 163 5.63 -0.14 11.82
N TYR A 164 6.96 -0.22 11.90
CA TYR A 164 7.83 0.90 12.28
C TYR A 164 7.70 2.07 11.32
N SER A 165 7.82 1.82 10.01
CA SER A 165 7.71 2.87 8.98
C SER A 165 6.35 3.57 9.00
N ARG A 166 5.26 2.83 9.24
CA ARG A 166 3.90 3.37 9.30
C ARG A 166 3.47 3.86 10.70
N GLY A 167 4.30 3.70 11.72
CA GLY A 167 3.96 4.03 13.11
C GLY A 167 2.83 3.19 13.70
N TYR A 168 2.64 1.95 13.24
CA TYR A 168 1.67 1.02 13.80
C TYR A 168 2.21 0.41 15.07
N MET A 169 1.83 1.00 16.21
CA MET A 169 2.26 0.56 17.54
C MET A 169 1.07 0.12 18.38
N THR A 170 1.30 -0.90 19.18
CA THR A 170 0.41 -1.31 20.28
C THR A 170 0.54 -0.34 21.45
N GLN A 171 -0.37 -0.44 22.43
CA GLN A 171 -0.31 0.36 23.66
C GLN A 171 1.00 0.14 24.44
N ASN A 172 1.64 -1.02 24.27
CA ASN A 172 2.89 -1.39 24.91
C ASN A 172 4.14 -0.90 24.13
N GLY A 173 3.96 -0.12 23.06
CA GLY A 173 5.06 0.38 22.24
C GLY A 173 5.70 -0.66 21.31
N GLN A 174 5.11 -1.85 21.19
CA GLN A 174 5.54 -2.89 20.26
C GLN A 174 4.85 -2.72 18.89
N PRO A 175 5.50 -3.08 17.77
CA PRO A 175 4.90 -3.01 16.44
C PRO A 175 3.64 -3.89 16.33
N ASP A 176 2.57 -3.33 15.76
CA ASP A 176 1.30 -4.01 15.54
C ASP A 176 1.29 -4.77 14.20
N ASN A 177 1.81 -6.00 14.24
CA ASN A 177 1.91 -6.89 13.09
C ASN A 177 0.55 -7.26 12.47
N PRO A 178 -0.49 -7.63 13.25
CA PRO A 178 -1.81 -7.91 12.68
C PRO A 178 -2.40 -6.73 11.90
N ARG A 179 -2.22 -5.50 12.39
CA ARG A 179 -2.71 -4.29 11.70
C ARG A 179 -1.94 -4.03 10.40
N ALA A 180 -0.61 -4.16 10.44
CA ALA A 180 0.24 -4.04 9.26
C ALA A 180 -0.14 -5.08 8.19
N ALA A 181 -0.31 -6.34 8.60
CA ALA A 181 -0.62 -7.46 7.71
C ALA A 181 -1.96 -7.27 6.99
N ARG A 182 -3.02 -6.85 7.71
CA ARG A 182 -4.32 -6.56 7.06
C ARG A 182 -4.22 -5.45 6.01
N GLY A 183 -3.38 -4.46 6.24
CA GLY A 183 -3.11 -3.39 5.28
C GLY A 183 -2.50 -3.93 3.99
N VAL A 184 -1.40 -4.70 4.10
CA VAL A 184 -0.71 -5.29 2.95
C VAL A 184 -1.61 -6.26 2.19
N LEU A 185 -2.30 -7.16 2.89
CA LEU A 185 -3.18 -8.14 2.26
C LEU A 185 -4.33 -7.46 1.47
N LYS A 186 -4.89 -6.35 1.99
CA LYS A 186 -5.87 -5.55 1.24
C LYS A 186 -5.26 -4.88 0.01
N GLU A 187 -4.03 -4.40 0.10
CA GLU A 187 -3.32 -3.82 -1.05
C GLU A 187 -3.02 -4.87 -2.12
N PHE A 188 -2.70 -6.11 -1.72
CA PHE A 188 -2.50 -7.23 -2.62
C PHE A 188 -3.79 -7.62 -3.34
N VAL A 189 -4.89 -7.84 -2.60
CA VAL A 189 -6.20 -8.21 -3.17
C VAL A 189 -6.77 -7.11 -4.09
N THR A 190 -6.49 -5.83 -3.80
CA THR A 190 -6.93 -4.72 -4.66
C THR A 190 -6.04 -4.53 -5.90
N GLY A 191 -4.95 -5.28 -6.03
CA GLY A 191 -4.01 -5.18 -7.15
C GLY A 191 -3.04 -3.99 -7.07
N ARG A 192 -2.96 -3.29 -5.93
CA ARG A 192 -1.91 -2.26 -5.73
C ARG A 192 -0.53 -2.87 -5.61
N LEU A 193 -0.48 -4.11 -5.12
CA LEU A 193 0.68 -4.98 -5.15
C LEU A 193 0.31 -6.15 -6.06
N LEU A 194 0.63 -6.01 -7.34
CA LEU A 194 0.22 -6.95 -8.39
C LEU A 194 1.18 -8.14 -8.44
N TYR A 195 0.60 -9.33 -8.52
CA TYR A 195 1.30 -10.56 -8.86
C TYR A 195 0.45 -11.35 -9.84
N CYS A 196 1.05 -11.83 -10.93
CA CYS A 196 0.37 -12.65 -11.92
C CYS A 196 1.02 -14.03 -12.00
N LYS A 197 0.26 -15.07 -11.68
CA LYS A 197 0.73 -16.45 -11.81
C LYS A 197 0.77 -16.85 -13.30
N ALA A 198 1.87 -17.45 -13.71
CA ALA A 198 2.04 -17.97 -15.06
C ALA A 198 1.08 -19.14 -15.33
N PRO A 199 0.55 -19.24 -16.56
CA PRO A 199 -0.21 -20.41 -16.97
C PRO A 199 0.69 -21.66 -17.00
N PRO A 200 0.11 -22.86 -16.91
CA PRO A 200 0.87 -24.10 -16.95
C PRO A 200 1.68 -24.17 -18.25
N GLY A 201 2.97 -24.49 -18.14
CA GLY A 201 3.90 -24.59 -19.28
C GLY A 201 4.69 -23.32 -19.58
N ILE A 202 4.43 -22.19 -18.91
CA ILE A 202 5.23 -20.97 -19.02
C ILE A 202 6.04 -20.78 -17.73
N VAL A 203 7.30 -20.37 -17.87
CA VAL A 203 8.18 -20.06 -16.75
C VAL A 203 7.69 -18.79 -16.03
N GLN A 204 7.58 -18.86 -14.70
CA GLN A 204 7.00 -17.78 -13.89
C GLN A 204 7.79 -16.46 -14.00
N GLU A 205 9.11 -16.55 -14.05
CA GLU A 205 10.03 -15.40 -14.09
C GLU A 205 9.90 -14.62 -15.41
N GLU A 206 9.65 -15.31 -16.52
CA GLU A 206 9.45 -14.70 -17.84
C GLU A 206 8.06 -14.06 -17.97
N TYR A 207 7.05 -14.66 -17.34
CA TYR A 207 5.67 -14.20 -17.45
C TYR A 207 5.37 -12.94 -16.63
N HIS A 208 5.96 -12.84 -15.43
CA HIS A 208 5.70 -11.73 -14.52
C HIS A 208 7.00 -11.09 -14.06
N GLU A 209 7.49 -10.15 -14.86
CA GLU A 209 8.65 -9.35 -14.51
C GLU A 209 8.25 -8.20 -13.57
N PHE A 210 8.90 -8.14 -12.42
CA PHE A 210 8.78 -6.98 -11.53
C PHE A 210 9.65 -5.85 -12.06
N GLN A 211 9.06 -4.67 -12.24
CA GLN A 211 9.83 -3.50 -12.66
C GLN A 211 10.90 -3.19 -11.63
N MET A 212 12.17 -3.28 -12.03
CA MET A 212 13.27 -2.82 -11.20
C MET A 212 13.15 -1.33 -10.94
N ARG A 213 13.48 -0.91 -9.72
CA ARG A 213 13.51 0.51 -9.36
C ARG A 213 14.44 1.26 -10.30
N ARG A 214 13.84 2.16 -11.08
CA ARG A 214 14.55 3.28 -11.68
C ARG A 214 15.07 4.12 -10.52
N GLN A 215 16.33 3.93 -10.14
CA GLN A 215 16.97 4.81 -9.18
C GLN A 215 16.81 6.23 -9.73
N LYS A 216 15.98 7.05 -9.06
CA LYS A 216 15.99 8.48 -9.36
C LYS A 216 17.43 8.91 -9.08
N PRO A 217 18.15 9.50 -10.05
CA PRO A 217 19.50 9.96 -9.79
C PRO A 217 19.42 10.86 -8.57
N VAL A 218 20.15 10.49 -7.51
CA VAL A 218 20.26 11.33 -6.33
C VAL A 218 20.82 12.65 -6.86
N PRO A 219 20.11 13.79 -6.70
CA PRO A 219 20.65 15.07 -7.13
C PRO A 219 22.01 15.22 -6.46
N VAL A 220 23.06 15.41 -7.27
CA VAL A 220 24.40 15.65 -6.72
C VAL A 220 24.26 16.83 -5.76
N PRO A 221 24.57 16.66 -4.47
CA PRO A 221 24.37 17.73 -3.50
C PRO A 221 25.16 18.93 -3.98
N THR A 222 24.48 20.07 -4.14
CA THR A 222 25.11 21.32 -4.55
C THR A 222 26.27 21.64 -3.61
N VAL A 223 27.30 22.34 -4.09
CA VAL A 223 28.47 22.73 -3.27
C VAL A 223 28.05 23.39 -1.94
N GLN A 224 26.93 24.13 -1.94
CA GLN A 224 26.33 24.71 -0.73
C GLN A 224 25.77 23.64 0.23
N ALA A 225 25.06 22.63 -0.26
CA ALA A 225 24.55 21.53 0.56
C ALA A 225 25.67 20.65 1.12
N GLN A 226 26.74 20.43 0.34
CA GLN A 226 27.96 19.75 0.80
C GLN A 226 28.67 20.53 1.91
N ARG A 227 28.73 21.86 1.81
CA ARG A 227 29.31 22.71 2.87
C ARG A 227 28.45 22.73 4.13
N ALA A 228 27.12 22.70 4.01
CA ALA A 228 26.22 22.67 5.16
C ALA A 228 26.18 21.31 5.89
N THR A 229 26.45 20.21 5.18
CA THR A 229 26.50 18.84 5.75
C THR A 229 27.90 18.42 6.21
N ARG A 230 28.93 19.23 5.97
CA ARG A 230 30.20 19.09 6.69
C ARG A 230 29.95 19.41 8.15
N LEU A 231 29.67 18.37 8.93
CA LEU A 231 29.98 18.36 10.34
C LEU A 231 31.47 18.75 10.45
N ASN A 232 31.78 19.82 11.18
CA ASN A 232 33.15 20.01 11.63
C ASN A 232 33.55 18.69 12.30
N ASN A 233 34.62 18.05 11.83
CA ASN A 233 35.17 16.84 12.45
C ASN A 233 35.70 17.22 13.85
N VAL A 234 34.79 17.41 14.80
CA VAL A 234 35.12 17.55 16.21
C VAL A 234 35.51 16.17 16.66
N THR A 235 36.82 15.97 16.86
CA THR A 235 37.33 14.69 17.34
C THR A 235 36.85 14.48 18.78
N SER A 236 36.70 13.23 19.20
CA SER A 236 36.34 12.91 20.59
C SER A 236 37.31 13.55 21.60
N SER A 237 38.59 13.67 21.24
CA SER A 237 39.60 14.35 22.04
C SER A 237 39.38 15.86 22.21
N ASP A 238 38.70 16.52 21.27
CA ASP A 238 38.39 17.95 21.39
C ASP A 238 37.20 18.17 22.33
N ILE A 239 36.25 17.23 22.38
CA ILE A 239 35.11 17.23 23.31
C ILE A 239 35.61 16.98 24.74
N ASP A 240 36.50 16.00 24.93
CA ASP A 240 37.09 15.70 26.24
C ASP A 240 37.91 16.87 26.79
N LYS A 241 38.70 17.55 25.95
CA LYS A 241 39.44 18.76 26.36
C LYS A 241 38.53 19.86 26.85
N VAL A 242 37.35 20.04 26.25
CA VAL A 242 36.38 21.06 26.68
C VAL A 242 35.67 20.63 27.97
N PHE A 243 35.35 19.34 28.11
CA PHE A 243 34.69 18.79 29.29
C PHE A 243 35.57 18.84 30.55
N PHE A 244 36.84 18.42 30.44
CA PHE A 244 37.76 18.31 31.59
C PHE A 244 38.59 19.57 31.90
N ARG A 245 38.55 20.61 31.04
CA ARG A 245 39.17 21.92 31.34
C ARG A 245 38.41 22.76 32.36
N THR A 246 37.14 22.44 32.61
CA THR A 246 36.35 23.15 33.60
C THR A 246 36.77 22.66 34.99
N ALA A 247 37.58 23.46 35.70
CA ALA A 247 37.99 23.14 37.07
C ALA A 247 36.75 22.87 37.96
N PRO A 248 36.81 21.92 38.92
CA PRO A 248 35.67 21.63 39.77
C PRO A 248 35.42 22.81 40.71
N SER A 249 34.54 23.73 40.31
CA SER A 249 34.04 24.76 41.21
C SER A 249 33.22 24.07 42.31
N LYS A 250 33.60 24.36 43.55
CA LYS A 250 32.98 23.92 44.81
C LYS A 250 31.46 23.74 44.73
N ALA A 251 31.00 22.66 45.34
CA ALA A 251 29.62 22.26 45.52
C ALA A 251 28.59 23.42 45.62
N HIS A 252 27.60 23.38 44.73
CA HIS A 252 26.25 23.84 45.05
C HIS A 252 25.19 23.02 44.30
N LEU A 253 24.15 22.68 45.05
CA LEU A 253 23.00 21.88 44.67
C LEU A 253 22.15 22.52 43.55
N GLN A 254 21.52 21.63 42.77
CA GLN A 254 20.32 21.80 41.92
C GLN A 254 20.29 22.97 40.92
N GLY A 255 20.39 22.64 39.64
CA GLY A 255 19.85 23.47 38.56
C GLY A 255 20.49 23.19 37.20
N VAL A 256 19.67 22.87 36.20
CA VAL A 256 20.06 22.58 34.81
C VAL A 256 20.87 23.75 34.22
N GLN A 257 22.17 23.56 33.98
CA GLN A 257 22.99 24.50 33.23
C GLN A 257 22.90 24.21 31.72
N LYS A 258 22.42 25.21 30.98
CA LYS A 258 22.52 25.27 29.51
C LYS A 258 23.89 25.82 29.14
N PHE A 259 24.67 25.06 28.36
CA PHE A 259 25.90 25.55 27.73
C PHE A 259 25.56 26.68 26.74
N GLY A 260 26.20 27.84 26.92
CA GLY A 260 26.21 28.95 25.96
C GLY A 260 27.51 28.95 25.14
N PRO A 261 27.54 29.55 23.94
CA PRO A 261 28.74 29.58 23.11
C PRO A 261 29.76 30.61 23.62
N ILE A 262 31.03 30.31 23.34
CA ILE A 262 32.26 31.02 23.74
C ILE A 262 32.44 32.30 22.91
N ASP A 263 32.72 33.42 23.57
CA ASP A 263 33.04 34.72 22.96
C ASP A 263 34.53 34.81 22.54
N THR A 264 34.80 35.45 21.41
CA THR A 264 36.14 35.91 20.98
C THR A 264 36.10 37.45 20.88
N GLU A 265 37.05 38.14 21.52
CA GLU A 265 37.30 39.59 21.42
C GLU A 265 37.63 40.00 19.96
N SER A 266 37.41 41.21 19.42
CA SER A 266 37.02 42.56 19.88
C SER A 266 36.71 43.43 18.65
N VAL A 267 35.72 44.35 18.67
CA VAL A 267 35.71 45.66 17.93
C VAL A 267 34.65 46.59 18.56
N SER A 268 35.02 47.86 18.70
CA SER A 268 34.26 49.03 19.19
C SER A 268 32.93 49.33 18.48
N GLY A 269 31.88 49.69 19.24
CA GLY A 269 30.69 50.40 18.71
C GLY A 269 29.41 50.23 19.55
N GLU A 270 28.90 51.35 20.07
CA GLU A 270 27.56 51.66 20.62
C GLU A 270 26.76 50.65 21.46
N LYS A 271 26.32 51.11 22.64
CA LYS A 271 25.40 50.41 23.54
C LYS A 271 23.99 50.32 22.94
N THR A 272 23.69 49.25 22.21
CA THR A 272 22.30 48.86 21.92
C THR A 272 21.83 47.78 22.89
N GLY A 273 20.69 47.99 23.53
CA GLY A 273 20.11 47.10 24.53
C GLY A 273 19.84 45.67 24.03
N LYS A 274 19.88 44.71 24.96
CA LYS A 274 19.72 43.26 24.70
C LYS A 274 18.43 42.96 23.91
N PRO A 275 18.49 42.23 22.76
CA PRO A 275 17.35 42.05 21.83
C PRO A 275 16.15 41.29 22.41
N TRP A 276 16.32 40.55 23.50
CA TRP A 276 15.21 39.78 24.11
C TRP A 276 14.25 40.70 24.89
N LYS A 277 14.68 41.88 25.34
CA LYS A 277 13.81 42.81 26.09
C LYS A 277 12.80 43.55 25.22
N ASP A 278 12.81 43.32 23.91
CA ASP A 278 11.87 43.93 22.98
C ASP A 278 10.54 43.17 22.99
N HIS A 279 9.59 43.65 23.80
CA HIS A 279 8.24 43.08 23.90
C HIS A 279 7.39 43.31 22.63
N SER A 280 7.91 44.05 21.65
CA SER A 280 7.25 44.32 20.37
C SER A 280 7.26 43.10 19.42
N ALA A 281 8.29 42.24 19.49
CA ALA A 281 8.46 41.11 18.57
C ALA A 281 7.56 39.89 18.87
N LYS A 282 6.82 39.89 19.99
CA LYS A 282 5.97 38.75 20.42
C LYS A 282 4.50 38.88 20.03
N ARG A 283 4.11 39.93 19.29
CA ARG A 283 2.69 40.25 19.06
C ARG A 283 1.95 39.29 18.12
N ASN A 284 2.66 38.54 17.25
CA ASN A 284 2.02 37.76 16.17
C ASN A 284 2.24 36.23 16.25
N LYS A 285 2.70 35.69 17.38
CA LYS A 285 3.01 34.25 17.52
C LYS A 285 1.79 33.29 17.46
N ARG A 286 0.58 33.82 17.28
CA ARG A 286 -0.69 33.07 17.20
C ARG A 286 -1.50 33.41 15.95
N GLU A 287 -0.88 33.96 14.91
CA GLU A 287 -1.56 34.15 13.63
C GLU A 287 -1.53 32.86 12.81
N LYS A 288 -2.70 32.34 12.44
CA LYS A 288 -2.81 31.11 11.65
C LYS A 288 -2.17 31.33 10.28
N LEU A 289 -1.26 30.45 9.87
CA LEU A 289 -0.53 30.55 8.58
C LEU A 289 -1.44 30.73 7.36
N ARG A 290 -2.64 30.13 7.37
CA ARG A 290 -3.67 30.31 6.32
C ARG A 290 -4.12 31.76 6.13
N ARG A 291 -4.01 32.62 7.14
CA ARG A 291 -4.36 34.05 7.04
C ARG A 291 -3.23 34.87 6.41
N VAL A 292 -1.98 34.48 6.67
CA VAL A 292 -0.77 35.12 6.14
C VAL A 292 -0.61 34.85 4.64
N TYR A 293 -0.89 33.62 4.20
CA TYR A 293 -0.72 33.20 2.81
C TYR A 293 -2.00 33.27 1.96
N ARG A 294 -3.06 33.92 2.45
CA ARG A 294 -4.36 34.04 1.75
C ARG A 294 -4.25 34.67 0.34
N HIS A 295 -3.22 35.49 0.11
CA HIS A 295 -2.97 36.14 -1.17
C HIS A 295 -2.41 35.19 -2.25
N LEU A 296 -1.96 33.99 -1.87
CA LEU A 296 -1.49 32.95 -2.79
C LEU A 296 -2.61 31.99 -3.22
N ASP A 297 -3.77 32.03 -2.54
CA ASP A 297 -4.92 31.16 -2.81
C ASP A 297 -5.88 31.74 -3.88
N LEU A 298 -5.42 32.68 -4.72
CA LEU A 298 -6.16 33.20 -5.87
C LEU A 298 -5.51 32.76 -7.19
N VAL A 299 -5.79 31.51 -7.58
CA VAL A 299 -6.06 31.04 -8.96
C VAL A 299 -7.00 29.85 -8.87
#